data_AF-A0A1Z7ZYW5-F1
#
_entry.id   AF-A0A1Z7ZYW5-F1
#
_cell.length_a   1.000
_cell.length_b   1.000
_cell.length_c   1.000
_cell.angle_alpha   90.00
_cell.angle_beta   90.00
_cell.angle_gamma   90.00
#
_symmetry.space_group_name_H-M   'P 1'
#
loop_
_entity.id
_entity.type
_entity.pdbx_description
1 polymer ?
#
loop_
_entity_poly.entity_id
_entity_poly.type
_entity_poly.pdbx_seq_one_letter_code
_entity_poly.pdbx_strand_id
1 'polypeptide(L)'
;MRIENRRAVLSYPPITYDLSQLLLFPLNYAISGLCHLQPKKSVWNEPGFEEKEIPGSGKGLEQVKTEILHQHDVAYNEGDLVRLYDSLPAVTAETDLIGRAWQGKILRTNASVLDLAEWVFIRPLSMLGVKWGKRYRTSEKGDPLLMRWCDKVYFPIPIWGNVGMTDIKWRGTSTATMNYDHQPWKDYFKLLSDDNGKVVLLGVWTHKHIAGGWFTLTLDTEIKA
;
A
#
# COMPACT_ATOMS: atom_id res chain seq x y z
N MET A 1 23.99 4.60 5.40
CA MET A 1 23.13 4.74 6.59
C MET A 1 23.14 6.18 7.03
N ARG A 2 21.98 6.77 7.31
CA ARG A 2 21.82 8.12 7.86
C ARG A 2 21.18 8.02 9.24
N ILE A 3 21.55 8.91 10.17
CA ILE A 3 20.85 9.05 11.44
C ILE A 3 19.94 10.27 11.37
N GLU A 4 18.65 10.10 11.65
CA GLU A 4 17.65 11.17 11.67
C GLU A 4 16.76 11.02 12.91
N ASN A 5 16.61 12.07 13.72
CA ASN A 5 15.81 12.04 14.94
C ASN A 5 16.11 10.81 15.84
N ARG A 6 17.40 10.47 16.00
CA ARG A 6 17.90 9.28 16.74
C ARG A 6 17.45 7.93 16.18
N ARG A 7 17.14 7.86 14.89
CA ARG A 7 16.78 6.65 14.14
C ARG A 7 17.81 6.38 13.06
N ALA A 8 18.20 5.12 12.89
CA ALA A 8 19.06 4.70 11.79
C ALA A 8 18.20 4.40 10.57
N VAL A 9 18.49 5.08 9.46
CA VAL A 9 17.78 4.96 8.19
C VAL A 9 18.75 4.44 7.15
N LEU A 10 18.47 3.25 6.64
CA LEU A 10 19.27 2.58 5.62
C LEU A 10 18.69 2.90 4.23
N SER A 11 19.60 3.04 3.27
CA SER A 11 19.28 3.20 1.87
C SER A 11 20.25 2.32 1.10
N TYR A 12 19.73 1.55 0.15
CA TYR A 12 20.56 0.69 -0.69
C TYR A 12 20.80 1.35 -2.04
N PRO A 13 21.94 1.06 -2.70
CA PRO A 13 22.19 1.51 -4.05
C PRO A 13 21.19 0.85 -5.01
N PRO A 14 20.86 1.49 -6.16
CA PRO A 14 19.87 0.97 -7.12
C PRO A 14 20.12 -0.47 -7.55
N ILE A 15 21.39 -0.85 -7.78
CA ILE A 15 21.79 -2.20 -8.18
C ILE A 15 21.32 -3.29 -7.20
N THR A 16 21.16 -2.97 -5.91
CA THR A 16 20.62 -3.93 -4.93
C THR A 16 19.17 -4.28 -5.23
N TYR A 17 18.37 -3.32 -5.72
CA TYR A 17 16.97 -3.55 -6.09
C TYR A 17 16.87 -4.37 -7.37
N ASP A 18 17.67 -4.04 -8.39
CA ASP A 18 17.69 -4.75 -9.67
C ASP A 18 18.11 -6.21 -9.48
N LEU A 19 19.19 -6.46 -8.75
CA LEU A 19 19.66 -7.82 -8.46
C LEU A 19 18.66 -8.61 -7.60
N SER A 20 18.07 -7.98 -6.59
CA SER A 20 17.09 -8.64 -5.72
C SER A 20 15.83 -9.03 -6.48
N GLN A 21 15.34 -8.14 -7.34
CA GLN A 21 14.19 -8.40 -8.19
C GLN A 21 14.46 -9.53 -9.19
N LEU A 22 15.66 -9.56 -9.79
CA LEU A 22 16.03 -10.61 -10.74
C LEU A 22 16.07 -11.98 -10.05
N LEU A 23 16.73 -12.06 -8.90
CA LEU A 23 16.85 -13.30 -8.12
C LEU A 23 15.49 -13.80 -7.61
N LEU A 24 14.59 -12.87 -7.26
CA LEU A 24 13.27 -13.20 -6.72
C LEU A 24 12.15 -13.14 -7.75
N PHE A 25 12.49 -13.04 -9.04
CA PHE A 25 11.52 -13.04 -10.12
C PHE A 25 10.56 -14.25 -10.07
N PRO A 26 11.00 -15.50 -9.80
CA PRO A 26 10.09 -16.63 -9.69
C PRO A 26 9.06 -16.47 -8.55
N LEU A 27 9.49 -15.93 -7.40
CA LEU A 27 8.61 -15.64 -6.28
C LEU A 27 7.59 -14.56 -6.64
N ASN A 28 8.04 -13.47 -7.27
CA ASN A 28 7.18 -12.37 -7.69
C ASN A 28 6.17 -12.80 -8.77
N TYR A 29 6.58 -13.72 -9.65
CA TYR A 29 5.68 -14.35 -10.62
C TYR A 29 4.64 -15.24 -9.93
N ALA A 30 5.03 -16.00 -8.91
CA ALA A 30 4.10 -16.79 -8.11
C ALA A 30 3.08 -15.90 -7.38
N ILE A 31 3.49 -14.77 -6.79
CA ILE A 31 2.59 -13.78 -6.17
C ILE A 31 1.58 -13.25 -7.20
N SER A 32 2.03 -12.96 -8.43
CA SER A 32 1.15 -12.57 -9.53
C SER A 32 0.15 -13.69 -9.88
N GLY A 33 0.60 -14.94 -9.93
CA GLY A 33 -0.27 -16.10 -10.11
C GLY A 33 -1.32 -16.25 -8.99
N LEU A 34 -0.92 -16.02 -7.74
CA LEU A 34 -1.84 -16.05 -6.59
C LEU A 34 -2.94 -14.99 -6.72
N CYS A 35 -2.68 -13.85 -7.36
CA CYS A 35 -3.73 -12.86 -7.63
C CYS A 35 -4.84 -13.41 -8.53
N HIS A 36 -4.49 -14.27 -9.48
CA HIS A 36 -5.46 -14.98 -10.32
C HIS A 36 -6.14 -16.16 -9.62
N LEU A 37 -5.67 -16.56 -8.44
CA LEU A 37 -6.22 -17.67 -7.65
C LEU A 37 -6.97 -17.21 -6.40
N GLN A 38 -7.08 -15.89 -6.20
CA GLN A 38 -7.86 -15.33 -5.10
C GLN A 38 -9.31 -15.82 -5.15
N PRO A 39 -9.91 -16.19 -4.00
CA PRO A 39 -11.30 -16.64 -3.94
C PRO A 39 -12.29 -15.64 -4.53
N LYS A 40 -11.98 -14.34 -4.42
CA LYS A 40 -12.73 -13.25 -5.06
C LYS A 40 -11.78 -12.46 -5.95
N LYS A 41 -11.99 -12.52 -7.27
CA LYS A 41 -11.25 -11.68 -8.23
C LYS A 41 -11.98 -10.36 -8.37
N SER A 42 -11.58 -9.43 -7.53
CA SER A 42 -12.28 -8.17 -7.46
C SER A 42 -11.67 -7.22 -8.50
N VAL A 43 -12.38 -7.11 -9.63
CA VAL A 43 -12.01 -6.24 -10.73
C VAL A 43 -12.85 -4.98 -10.63
N TRP A 44 -12.22 -3.90 -10.22
CA TRP A 44 -12.89 -2.64 -9.87
C TRP A 44 -12.60 -1.53 -10.89
N ASN A 45 -12.16 -1.83 -12.11
CA ASN A 45 -11.77 -0.80 -13.07
C ASN A 45 -12.16 -1.12 -14.51
N GLU A 46 -13.18 -1.95 -14.70
CA GLU A 46 -13.74 -2.23 -16.02
C GLU A 46 -14.38 -0.96 -16.63
N PRO A 47 -14.40 -0.83 -17.97
CA PRO A 47 -15.18 0.20 -18.63
C PRO A 47 -16.65 0.17 -18.18
N GLY A 48 -17.23 1.34 -17.87
CA GLY A 48 -18.62 1.45 -17.39
C GLY A 48 -18.83 1.03 -15.93
N PHE A 49 -17.77 0.74 -15.17
CA PHE A 49 -17.91 0.39 -13.76
C PHE A 49 -18.53 1.52 -12.92
N GLU A 50 -18.31 2.78 -13.31
CA GLU A 50 -18.85 3.98 -12.64
C GLU A 50 -20.39 3.96 -12.51
N GLU A 51 -21.08 3.21 -13.37
CA GLU A 51 -22.54 3.07 -13.40
C GLU A 51 -23.04 1.83 -12.63
N LYS A 52 -22.14 0.95 -12.18
CA LYS A 52 -22.49 -0.29 -11.46
C LYS A 52 -22.70 0.00 -9.98
N GLU A 53 -23.82 -0.46 -9.42
CA GLU A 53 -23.99 -0.50 -7.97
C GLU A 53 -22.98 -1.48 -7.34
N ILE A 54 -22.23 -1.00 -6.35
CA ILE A 54 -21.26 -1.81 -5.61
C ILE A 54 -21.98 -2.41 -4.39
N PRO A 55 -22.20 -3.74 -4.33
CA PRO A 55 -22.81 -4.36 -3.16
C PRO A 55 -21.85 -4.25 -1.96
N GLY A 56 -22.35 -3.68 -0.86
CA GLY A 56 -21.63 -3.56 0.41
C GLY A 56 -22.25 -4.43 1.51
N SER A 57 -21.78 -4.26 2.75
CA SER A 57 -22.40 -4.89 3.92
C SER A 57 -23.65 -4.16 4.43
N GLY A 58 -23.99 -3.01 3.84
CA GLY A 58 -25.03 -2.10 4.32
C GLY A 58 -24.52 -1.02 5.29
N LYS A 59 -23.24 -1.07 5.69
CA LYS A 59 -22.61 -0.02 6.50
C LYS A 59 -22.51 1.31 5.74
N GLY A 60 -22.66 2.41 6.48
CA GLY A 60 -22.40 3.76 5.99
C GLY A 60 -20.90 4.05 5.84
N LEU A 61 -20.53 4.96 4.92
CA LEU A 61 -19.12 5.25 4.62
C LEU A 61 -18.35 5.79 5.84
N GLU A 62 -18.96 6.70 6.60
CA GLU A 62 -18.35 7.26 7.82
C GLU A 62 -18.10 6.19 8.89
N GLN A 63 -18.98 5.19 9.00
CA GLN A 63 -18.77 4.07 9.90
C GLN A 63 -17.54 3.25 9.47
N VAL A 64 -17.43 2.91 8.18
CA VAL A 64 -16.28 2.14 7.65
C VAL A 64 -14.99 2.92 7.83
N LYS A 65 -14.99 4.22 7.50
CA LYS A 65 -13.87 5.13 7.72
C LYS A 65 -13.42 5.15 9.18
N THR A 66 -14.37 5.29 10.10
CA THR A 66 -14.12 5.31 11.55
C THR A 66 -13.51 3.98 12.02
N GLU A 67 -14.06 2.84 11.60
CA GLU A 67 -13.52 1.51 11.94
C GLU A 67 -12.06 1.35 11.47
N ILE A 68 -11.74 1.83 10.25
CA ILE A 68 -10.38 1.80 9.70
C ILE A 68 -9.43 2.69 10.52
N LEU A 69 -9.83 3.94 10.81
CA LEU A 69 -9.00 4.91 11.54
C LEU A 69 -8.76 4.49 13.00
N HIS A 70 -9.73 3.84 13.64
CA HIS A 70 -9.59 3.21 14.96
C HIS A 70 -8.85 1.87 14.91
N GLN A 71 -8.40 1.45 13.74
CA GLN A 71 -7.57 0.27 13.58
C GLN A 71 -8.24 -1.02 14.07
N HIS A 72 -9.56 -1.15 13.92
CA HIS A 72 -10.26 -2.38 14.30
C HIS A 72 -9.68 -3.60 13.56
N ASP A 73 -9.45 -4.68 14.31
CA ASP A 73 -8.93 -5.94 13.75
C ASP A 73 -10.08 -6.84 13.25
N VAL A 74 -10.69 -6.41 12.14
CA VAL A 74 -11.81 -7.11 11.50
C VAL A 74 -11.49 -7.40 10.04
N ALA A 75 -12.20 -8.37 9.47
CA ALA A 75 -12.24 -8.54 8.03
C ALA A 75 -13.32 -7.61 7.45
N TYR A 76 -12.91 -6.70 6.58
CA TYR A 76 -13.78 -5.74 5.91
C TYR A 76 -14.46 -6.38 4.70
N ASN A 77 -15.70 -5.96 4.44
CA ASN A 77 -16.32 -6.24 3.15
C ASN A 77 -15.64 -5.37 2.09
N GLU A 78 -15.14 -6.00 1.02
CA GLU A 78 -14.40 -5.28 0.00
C GLU A 78 -15.23 -4.22 -0.74
N GLY A 79 -16.52 -4.49 -0.97
CA GLY A 79 -17.41 -3.51 -1.59
C GLY A 79 -17.56 -2.24 -0.75
N ASP A 80 -17.51 -2.35 0.59
CA ASP A 80 -17.48 -1.17 1.47
C ASP A 80 -16.19 -0.36 1.31
N LEU A 81 -15.05 -1.03 1.15
CA LEU A 81 -13.75 -0.38 0.92
C LEU A 81 -13.72 0.34 -0.43
N VAL A 82 -14.29 -0.26 -1.47
CA VAL A 82 -14.39 0.35 -2.81
C VAL A 82 -15.28 1.59 -2.76
N ARG A 83 -16.49 1.47 -2.19
CA ARG A 83 -17.41 2.63 -2.05
C ARG A 83 -16.77 3.75 -1.23
N LEU A 84 -16.06 3.41 -0.16
CA LEU A 84 -15.31 4.39 0.61
C LEU A 84 -14.24 5.04 -0.27
N TYR A 85 -13.37 4.27 -0.90
CA TYR A 85 -12.29 4.79 -1.75
C TYR A 85 -12.79 5.73 -2.84
N ASP A 86 -13.91 5.40 -3.49
CA ASP A 86 -14.51 6.23 -4.54
C ASP A 86 -14.98 7.60 -4.02
N SER A 87 -15.40 7.67 -2.76
CA SER A 87 -15.81 8.92 -2.12
C SER A 87 -14.62 9.79 -1.66
N LEU A 88 -13.40 9.23 -1.62
CA LEU A 88 -12.24 9.93 -1.08
C LEU A 88 -11.58 10.87 -2.09
N PRO A 89 -11.06 12.03 -1.63
CA PRO A 89 -10.32 12.94 -2.49
C PRO A 89 -9.01 12.32 -2.97
N ALA A 90 -8.64 12.66 -4.21
CA ALA A 90 -7.37 12.28 -4.79
C ALA A 90 -6.20 12.97 -4.08
N VAL A 91 -5.05 12.30 -4.11
CA VAL A 91 -3.75 12.83 -3.66
C VAL A 91 -2.81 12.88 -4.85
N THR A 92 -1.77 13.71 -4.80
CA THR A 92 -0.77 13.81 -5.86
C THR A 92 0.56 13.19 -5.44
N ALA A 93 1.25 12.56 -6.38
CA ALA A 93 2.56 11.95 -6.13
C ALA A 93 3.57 12.99 -5.63
N GLU A 94 3.60 14.16 -6.27
CA GLU A 94 4.59 15.22 -6.02
C GLU A 94 4.43 15.85 -4.64
N THR A 95 3.23 16.31 -4.27
CA THR A 95 3.04 17.04 -3.02
C THR A 95 2.83 16.13 -1.83
N ASP A 96 2.13 15.01 -2.03
CA ASP A 96 1.56 14.27 -0.91
C ASP A 96 2.36 13.04 -0.55
N LEU A 97 3.11 12.41 -1.48
CA LEU A 97 3.80 11.14 -1.24
C LEU A 97 5.32 11.23 -1.34
N ILE A 98 5.87 11.88 -2.37
CA ILE A 98 7.32 12.01 -2.58
C ILE A 98 7.96 12.81 -1.41
N GLY A 99 9.15 12.39 -1.00
CA GLY A 99 9.87 12.96 0.14
C GLY A 99 9.43 12.41 1.50
N ARG A 100 8.49 11.45 1.56
CA ARG A 100 7.86 10.98 2.80
C ARG A 100 8.02 9.48 3.03
N ALA A 101 7.93 9.09 4.31
CA ALA A 101 7.86 7.71 4.75
C ALA A 101 6.51 7.43 5.44
N TRP A 102 6.08 6.17 5.37
CA TRP A 102 4.72 5.78 5.72
C TRP A 102 4.71 4.49 6.51
N GLN A 103 3.87 4.43 7.53
CA GLN A 103 3.48 3.22 8.23
C GLN A 103 2.37 2.50 7.48
N GLY A 104 2.59 1.23 7.14
CA GLY A 104 1.57 0.38 6.55
C GLY A 104 0.69 -0.31 7.59
N LYS A 105 -0.57 -0.56 7.24
CA LYS A 105 -1.44 -1.53 7.89
C LYS A 105 -2.33 -2.20 6.84
N ILE A 106 -2.38 -3.53 6.83
CA ILE A 106 -3.23 -4.28 5.90
C ILE A 106 -4.69 -4.24 6.39
N LEU A 107 -5.62 -3.99 5.47
CA LEU A 107 -7.06 -4.12 5.70
C LEU A 107 -7.50 -5.47 5.16
N ARG A 108 -7.71 -6.41 6.08
CA ARG A 108 -8.06 -7.78 5.71
C ARG A 108 -9.44 -7.85 5.07
N THR A 109 -9.58 -8.64 4.01
CA THR A 109 -10.88 -8.97 3.39
C THR A 109 -11.17 -10.47 3.43
N ASN A 110 -10.24 -11.28 3.96
CA ASN A 110 -10.25 -12.75 3.97
C ASN A 110 -10.39 -13.37 2.56
N ALA A 111 -10.02 -12.64 1.52
CA ALA A 111 -10.15 -13.09 0.14
C ALA A 111 -9.01 -12.61 -0.77
N SER A 112 -8.05 -11.86 -0.23
CA SER A 112 -6.98 -11.20 -0.97
C SER A 112 -5.61 -11.83 -0.70
N VAL A 113 -4.66 -11.59 -1.60
CA VAL A 113 -3.27 -12.04 -1.41
C VAL A 113 -2.62 -11.35 -0.21
N LEU A 114 -2.97 -10.08 0.06
CA LEU A 114 -2.47 -9.38 1.24
C LEU A 114 -2.93 -10.01 2.57
N ASP A 115 -4.06 -10.74 2.59
CA ASP A 115 -4.47 -11.48 3.79
C ASP A 115 -3.43 -12.55 4.15
N LEU A 116 -2.85 -13.24 3.16
CA LEU A 116 -1.79 -14.22 3.39
C LEU A 116 -0.53 -13.55 3.94
N ALA A 117 -0.15 -12.40 3.37
CA ALA A 117 1.00 -11.63 3.84
C ALA A 117 0.82 -11.17 5.30
N GLU A 118 -0.39 -10.72 5.66
CA GLU A 118 -0.75 -10.31 7.02
C GLU A 118 -0.52 -11.43 8.03
N TRP A 119 -1.01 -12.63 7.74
CA TRP A 119 -0.91 -13.77 8.65
C TRP A 119 0.48 -14.39 8.74
N VAL A 120 1.15 -14.56 7.60
CA VAL A 120 2.41 -15.32 7.53
C VAL A 120 3.61 -14.46 7.90
N PHE A 121 3.58 -13.16 7.58
CA PHE A 121 4.74 -12.29 7.74
C PHE A 121 4.46 -11.12 8.70
N ILE A 122 3.44 -10.31 8.43
CA ILE A 122 3.28 -9.02 9.12
C ILE A 122 2.96 -9.19 10.60
N ARG A 123 2.02 -10.07 10.96
CA ARG A 123 1.66 -10.31 12.37
C ARG A 123 2.83 -10.88 13.18
N PRO A 124 3.49 -11.98 12.75
CA PRO A 124 4.65 -12.49 13.46
C PRO A 124 5.77 -11.44 13.63
N LEU A 125 6.08 -10.68 12.57
CA LEU A 125 7.09 -9.63 12.63
C LEU A 125 6.69 -8.49 13.58
N SER A 126 5.41 -8.12 13.60
CA SER A 126 4.88 -7.09 14.49
C SER A 126 5.02 -7.48 15.97
N MET A 127 4.85 -8.77 16.30
CA MET A 127 5.10 -9.29 17.66
C MET A 127 6.58 -9.15 18.08
N LEU A 128 7.51 -9.13 17.12
CA LEU A 128 8.94 -8.90 17.34
C LEU A 128 9.32 -7.40 17.27
N GLY A 129 8.33 -6.51 17.24
CA GLY A 129 8.53 -5.06 17.15
C GLY A 129 8.89 -4.56 15.74
N VAL A 130 8.74 -5.39 14.71
CA VAL A 130 9.00 -5.01 13.31
C VAL A 130 7.70 -4.59 12.65
N LYS A 131 7.64 -3.34 12.19
CA LYS A 131 6.50 -2.79 11.42
C LYS A 131 6.90 -2.62 9.96
N TRP A 132 5.94 -2.76 9.07
CA TRP A 132 6.13 -2.47 7.65
C TRP A 132 5.61 -1.09 7.27
N GLY A 133 6.01 -0.65 6.09
CA GLY A 133 5.74 0.68 5.57
C GLY A 133 6.25 0.84 4.15
N LYS A 134 6.23 2.09 3.68
CA LYS A 134 6.73 2.50 2.37
C LYS A 134 7.51 3.80 2.50
N ARG A 135 8.42 4.08 1.58
CA ARG A 135 9.15 5.35 1.52
C ARG A 135 9.34 5.78 0.07
N TYR A 136 9.05 7.03 -0.24
CA TYR A 136 9.14 7.57 -1.60
C TYR A 136 10.15 8.70 -1.61
N ARG A 137 11.33 8.48 -2.21
CA ARG A 137 12.44 9.43 -2.15
C ARG A 137 12.34 10.47 -3.25
N THR A 138 12.10 10.01 -4.46
CA THR A 138 11.89 10.83 -5.66
C THR A 138 10.80 10.21 -6.51
N SER A 139 10.45 10.85 -7.63
CA SER A 139 9.52 10.30 -8.63
C SER A 139 9.97 8.95 -9.20
N GLU A 140 11.27 8.66 -9.18
CA GLU A 140 11.87 7.45 -9.78
C GLU A 140 12.46 6.49 -8.74
N LYS A 141 12.43 6.83 -7.44
CA LYS A 141 13.08 6.04 -6.40
C LYS A 141 12.20 5.90 -5.18
N GLY A 142 11.84 4.67 -4.86
CA GLY A 142 11.05 4.33 -3.69
C GLY A 142 11.34 2.95 -3.14
N ASP A 143 10.96 2.77 -1.88
CA ASP A 143 11.00 1.51 -1.16
C ASP A 143 9.56 1.02 -1.00
N PRO A 144 9.11 0.06 -1.83
CA PRO A 144 7.75 -0.47 -1.76
C PRO A 144 7.50 -1.29 -0.49
N LEU A 145 8.58 -1.71 0.17
CA LEU A 145 8.57 -2.39 1.46
C LEU A 145 9.72 -1.85 2.33
N LEU A 146 9.37 -0.96 3.25
CA LEU A 146 10.27 -0.44 4.27
C LEU A 146 9.93 -1.10 5.60
N MET A 147 10.86 -1.85 6.17
CA MET A 147 10.72 -2.39 7.52
C MET A 147 11.32 -1.43 8.52
N ARG A 148 10.71 -1.35 9.71
CA ARG A 148 11.29 -0.67 10.85
C ARG A 148 11.22 -1.53 12.08
N TRP A 149 12.35 -1.67 12.74
CA TRP A 149 12.48 -2.44 13.96
C TRP A 149 12.49 -1.51 15.18
N CYS A 150 11.52 -1.71 16.07
CA CYS A 150 11.29 -0.94 17.30
C CYS A 150 11.24 0.58 17.08
N ASP A 151 10.82 1.03 15.89
CA ASP A 151 10.83 2.44 15.45
C ASP A 151 12.22 3.12 15.56
N LYS A 152 13.31 2.32 15.55
CA LYS A 152 14.71 2.79 15.67
C LYS A 152 15.53 2.55 14.43
N VAL A 153 15.32 1.43 13.73
CA VAL A 153 16.12 1.04 12.57
C VAL A 153 15.18 0.81 11.39
N TYR A 154 15.33 1.61 10.34
CA TYR A 154 14.53 1.58 9.12
C TYR A 154 15.38 1.02 7.99
N PHE A 155 14.93 -0.07 7.38
CA PHE A 155 15.67 -0.75 6.34
C PHE A 155 14.74 -1.26 5.23
N PRO A 156 15.07 -0.99 3.95
CA PRO A 156 14.27 -1.46 2.84
C PRO A 156 14.46 -2.96 2.62
N ILE A 157 13.41 -3.61 2.15
CA ILE A 157 13.41 -5.01 1.71
C ILE A 157 13.21 -5.01 0.19
N PRO A 158 14.29 -5.10 -0.60
CA PRO A 158 14.30 -4.83 -2.05
C PRO A 158 13.73 -5.96 -2.91
N ILE A 159 12.99 -6.91 -2.33
CA ILE A 159 12.57 -8.16 -2.99
C ILE A 159 11.65 -7.94 -4.21
N TRP A 160 11.01 -6.78 -4.29
CA TRP A 160 10.12 -6.39 -5.38
C TRP A 160 10.75 -5.39 -6.36
N GLY A 161 12.03 -5.06 -6.17
CA GLY A 161 12.72 -4.04 -6.94
C GLY A 161 12.36 -2.61 -6.51
N ASN A 162 12.78 -1.66 -7.33
CA ASN A 162 12.51 -0.24 -7.15
C ASN A 162 11.09 0.11 -7.64
N VAL A 163 10.61 1.28 -7.21
CA VAL A 163 9.33 1.83 -7.64
C VAL A 163 9.43 3.30 -7.99
N GLY A 164 8.63 3.71 -8.97
CA GLY A 164 8.36 5.10 -9.30
C GLY A 164 7.02 5.58 -8.72
N MET A 165 6.89 6.89 -8.57
CA MET A 165 5.68 7.59 -8.16
C MET A 165 5.21 8.52 -9.27
N THR A 166 4.00 8.31 -9.78
CA THR A 166 3.35 9.15 -10.79
C THR A 166 1.86 9.22 -10.53
N ASP A 167 1.19 10.24 -11.09
CA ASP A 167 -0.27 10.30 -11.05
C ASP A 167 -0.85 9.48 -12.21
N ILE A 168 -1.71 8.51 -11.90
CA ILE A 168 -2.35 7.64 -12.89
C ILE A 168 -3.86 7.69 -12.68
N LYS A 169 -4.60 7.73 -13.80
CA LYS A 169 -6.06 7.63 -13.79
C LYS A 169 -6.50 6.23 -13.40
N TRP A 170 -7.26 6.12 -12.30
CA TRP A 170 -7.92 4.91 -11.86
C TRP A 170 -9.34 5.25 -11.42
N ARG A 171 -10.33 4.53 -11.97
CA ARG A 171 -11.76 4.77 -11.72
C ARG A 171 -12.15 6.24 -11.92
N GLY A 172 -11.94 6.74 -13.13
CA GLY A 172 -12.28 8.11 -13.50
C GLY A 172 -11.37 9.21 -12.93
N THR A 173 -10.55 8.92 -11.91
CA THR A 173 -9.81 9.96 -11.17
C THR A 173 -8.30 9.77 -11.29
N SER A 174 -7.56 10.85 -11.58
CA SER A 174 -6.10 10.86 -11.47
C SER A 174 -5.69 10.93 -10.00
N THR A 175 -4.82 10.03 -9.56
CA THR A 175 -4.34 10.01 -8.18
C THR A 175 -2.92 9.46 -8.09
N ALA A 176 -2.22 9.79 -7.00
CA ALA A 176 -0.88 9.30 -6.74
C ALA A 176 -0.86 7.78 -6.82
N THR A 177 0.09 7.27 -7.61
CA THR A 177 0.20 5.85 -7.89
C THR A 177 1.67 5.43 -7.79
N MET A 178 1.92 4.39 -7.01
CA MET A 178 3.21 3.72 -6.97
C MET A 178 3.24 2.66 -8.07
N ASN A 179 4.26 2.67 -8.92
CA ASN A 179 4.45 1.72 -10.00
C ASN A 179 5.71 0.90 -9.74
N TYR A 180 5.60 -0.42 -9.80
CA TYR A 180 6.74 -1.31 -9.70
C TYR A 180 7.46 -1.42 -11.04
N ASP A 181 8.77 -1.19 -11.07
CA ASP A 181 9.53 -1.08 -12.33
C ASP A 181 9.50 -2.39 -13.13
N HIS A 182 9.47 -3.53 -12.45
CA HIS A 182 9.54 -4.85 -13.07
C HIS A 182 8.35 -5.76 -12.76
N GLN A 183 7.35 -5.26 -12.05
CA GLN A 183 6.15 -6.03 -11.72
C GLN A 183 4.93 -5.34 -12.31
N PRO A 184 3.94 -6.08 -12.81
CA PRO A 184 2.70 -5.51 -13.32
C PRO A 184 1.76 -5.11 -12.16
N TRP A 185 2.33 -4.46 -11.15
CA TRP A 185 1.67 -4.11 -9.90
C TRP A 185 1.62 -2.59 -9.74
N LYS A 186 0.55 -2.10 -9.12
CA LYS A 186 0.36 -0.69 -8.81
C LYS A 186 -0.30 -0.53 -7.45
N ASP A 187 0.07 0.51 -6.72
CA ASP A 187 -0.69 0.96 -5.56
C ASP A 187 -1.36 2.29 -5.90
N TYR A 188 -2.68 2.37 -5.82
CA TYR A 188 -3.43 3.62 -5.99
C TYR A 188 -3.83 4.16 -4.63
N PHE A 189 -3.62 5.46 -4.41
CA PHE A 189 -3.84 6.09 -3.10
C PHE A 189 -4.95 7.13 -3.14
N LYS A 190 -5.69 7.25 -2.05
CA LYS A 190 -6.62 8.34 -1.76
C LYS A 190 -6.45 8.83 -0.34
N LEU A 191 -6.78 10.09 -0.08
CA LEU A 191 -6.70 10.65 1.28
C LEU A 191 -7.88 10.13 2.11
N LEU A 192 -7.59 9.36 3.17
CA LEU A 192 -8.60 8.86 4.09
C LEU A 192 -8.89 9.86 5.21
N SER A 193 -7.86 10.47 5.80
CA SER A 193 -7.96 11.47 6.86
C SER A 193 -6.73 12.37 6.87
N ASP A 194 -6.93 13.64 7.23
CA ASP A 194 -5.89 14.59 7.58
C ASP A 194 -6.35 15.37 8.83
N ASP A 195 -6.38 14.65 9.95
CA ASP A 195 -6.85 15.21 11.22
C ASP A 195 -5.65 15.57 12.10
N ASN A 196 -5.47 16.86 12.40
CA ASN A 196 -4.41 17.38 13.28
C ASN A 196 -2.98 16.93 12.86
N GLY A 197 -2.71 16.87 11.56
CA GLY A 197 -1.41 16.44 11.01
C GLY A 197 -1.20 14.93 10.99
N LYS A 198 -2.17 14.13 11.43
CA LYS A 198 -2.18 12.68 11.26
C LYS A 198 -2.76 12.33 9.89
N VAL A 199 -1.93 12.40 8.87
CA VAL A 199 -2.31 12.04 7.50
C VAL A 199 -2.39 10.52 7.36
N VAL A 200 -3.54 10.03 6.88
CA VAL A 200 -3.78 8.63 6.57
C VAL A 200 -4.30 8.52 5.13
N LEU A 201 -3.65 7.66 4.34
CA LEU A 201 -4.09 7.30 3.00
C LEU A 201 -4.76 5.93 3.02
N LEU A 202 -5.78 5.74 2.18
CA LEU A 202 -6.30 4.45 1.79
C LEU A 202 -5.62 4.04 0.48
N GLY A 203 -5.01 2.86 0.47
CA GLY A 203 -4.33 2.29 -0.68
C GLY A 203 -4.97 0.97 -1.11
N VAL A 204 -4.98 0.75 -2.42
CA VAL A 204 -5.29 -0.55 -3.03
C VAL A 204 -4.11 -1.00 -3.87
N TRP A 205 -3.56 -2.19 -3.53
CA TRP A 205 -2.53 -2.83 -4.35
C TRP A 205 -3.24 -3.64 -5.42
N THR A 206 -2.84 -3.50 -6.68
CA THR A 206 -3.41 -4.22 -7.81
C THR A 206 -2.35 -4.99 -8.57
N HIS A 207 -2.74 -6.14 -9.11
CA HIS A 207 -2.04 -6.82 -10.19
C HIS A 207 -2.81 -6.58 -11.48
N LYS A 208 -2.28 -5.73 -12.36
CA LYS A 208 -2.98 -5.21 -13.56
C LYS A 208 -4.34 -4.60 -13.16
N HIS A 209 -5.44 -5.33 -13.40
CA HIS A 209 -6.82 -4.92 -13.14
C HIS A 209 -7.43 -5.59 -11.89
N ILE A 210 -6.73 -6.55 -11.29
CA ILE A 210 -7.23 -7.33 -10.15
C ILE A 210 -6.75 -6.67 -8.85
N ALA A 211 -7.67 -6.35 -7.93
CA ALA A 211 -7.29 -5.94 -6.59
C ALA A 211 -6.60 -7.09 -5.86
N GLY A 212 -5.38 -6.83 -5.40
CA GLY A 212 -4.56 -7.76 -4.66
C GLY A 212 -4.69 -7.64 -3.14
N GLY A 213 -5.25 -6.51 -2.69
CA GLY A 213 -5.63 -6.25 -1.30
C GLY A 213 -5.63 -4.76 -0.97
N TRP A 214 -6.14 -4.44 0.21
CA TRP A 214 -6.32 -3.08 0.69
C TRP A 214 -5.41 -2.81 1.90
N PHE A 215 -5.00 -1.57 2.06
CA PHE A 215 -4.14 -1.16 3.17
C PHE A 215 -4.28 0.33 3.45
N THR A 216 -3.81 0.76 4.62
CA THR A 216 -3.63 2.18 4.93
C THR A 216 -2.15 2.53 5.02
N LEU A 217 -1.83 3.77 4.66
CA LEU A 217 -0.53 4.39 4.93
C LEU A 217 -0.72 5.55 5.89
N THR A 218 -0.14 5.50 7.08
CA THR A 218 -0.09 6.64 8.01
C THR A 218 1.26 7.34 7.89
N LEU A 219 1.27 8.66 7.74
CA LEU A 219 2.51 9.43 7.58
C LEU A 219 3.41 9.25 8.80
N ASP A 220 4.68 8.91 8.57
CA ASP A 220 5.72 8.92 9.60
C ASP A 220 6.42 10.29 9.56
N THR A 221 6.08 11.16 10.51
CA THR A 221 6.63 12.53 10.60
C THR A 221 8.05 12.56 11.16
N GLU A 222 8.55 11.43 11.65
CA GLU A 222 9.80 11.36 12.39
C GLU A 222 11.02 11.12 11.50
N ILE A 223 10.81 10.73 10.24
CA ILE A 223 11.87 10.55 9.26
C ILE A 223 11.44 11.14 7.90
N LYS A 224 12.41 11.68 7.17
CA LYS A 224 12.21 12.10 5.78
C LYS A 224 12.68 10.99 4.84
N ALA A 225 12.17 11.01 3.60
CA ALA A 225 12.60 10.03 2.61
C ALA A 225 14.06 10.23 2.18
#